data_AF-A0A2W4MT04-F1
#
_entry.id   AF-A0A2W4MT04-F1
#
_cell.length_a   1.000
_cell.length_b   1.000
_cell.length_c   1.000
_cell.angle_alpha   90.00
_cell.angle_beta   90.00
_cell.angle_gamma   90.00
#
_symmetry.space_group_name_H-M   'P 1'
#
loop_
_entity.id
_entity.type
_entity.pdbx_description
1 polymer ?
#
loop_
_entity_poly.entity_id
_entity_poly.type
_entity_poly.pdbx_seq_one_letter_code
_entity_poly.pdbx_strand_id
1 'polypeptide(L)'
;MRDFIDRLLAAALAADALVVVARALPKRYAIAWACDCFKTALAGERAVTDIDRAGLALAQQWLTDPTEENRRAALEFAERDEFASPGAWLAASAGWGGGSLAPRGYDPIEPPEHLPAEAAVAALRLLAARSADYEAMLTGFVRRALEIFGPAGRSADATKRTGDGP
;
A
#
# COMPACT_ATOMS: atom_id res chain seq x y z
N MET A 1 -2.40 15.06 -10.79
CA MET A 1 -2.72 13.88 -9.95
C MET A 1 -3.45 14.30 -8.67
N ARG A 2 -2.84 15.10 -7.79
CA ARG A 2 -3.48 15.58 -6.54
C ARG A 2 -4.88 16.16 -6.74
N ASP A 3 -5.04 17.15 -7.62
CA ASP A 3 -6.34 17.77 -7.88
C ASP A 3 -7.43 16.78 -8.33
N PHE A 4 -7.04 15.73 -9.08
CA PHE A 4 -7.97 14.69 -9.50
C PHE A 4 -8.38 13.78 -8.34
N ILE A 5 -7.43 13.40 -7.49
CA ILE A 5 -7.72 12.66 -6.25
C ILE A 5 -8.61 13.48 -5.32
N ASP A 6 -8.33 14.77 -5.15
CA ASP A 6 -9.13 15.64 -4.28
C ASP A 6 -10.58 15.76 -4.79
N ARG A 7 -10.79 15.78 -6.12
CA ARG A 7 -12.14 15.74 -6.72
C ARG A 7 -12.86 14.42 -6.48
N LEU A 8 -12.15 13.28 -6.57
CA LEU A 8 -12.73 11.96 -6.26
C LEU A 8 -13.15 11.89 -4.79
N LEU A 9 -12.31 12.37 -3.86
CA LEU A 9 -12.65 12.42 -2.44
C LEU A 9 -13.82 13.36 -2.15
N ALA A 10 -13.88 14.53 -2.78
CA ALA A 10 -15.01 15.46 -2.65
C ALA A 10 -16.33 14.88 -3.18
N ALA A 11 -16.26 13.95 -4.14
CA ALA A 11 -17.41 13.23 -4.69
C ALA A 11 -17.76 11.94 -3.92
N ALA A 12 -17.13 11.68 -2.77
CA ALA A 12 -17.27 10.44 -2.00
C ALA A 12 -16.91 9.16 -2.80
N LEU A 13 -15.94 9.26 -3.72
CA LEU A 13 -15.41 8.15 -4.52
C LEU A 13 -14.05 7.69 -3.99
N ALA A 14 -13.95 7.40 -2.69
CA ALA A 14 -12.66 7.03 -2.08
C ALA A 14 -12.12 5.69 -2.62
N ALA A 15 -13.00 4.75 -2.97
CA ALA A 15 -12.63 3.48 -3.59
C ALA A 15 -11.96 3.64 -4.96
N ASP A 16 -12.38 4.63 -5.76
CA ASP A 16 -11.76 4.94 -7.06
C ASP A 16 -10.46 5.71 -6.86
N ALA A 17 -10.44 6.67 -5.93
CA ALA A 17 -9.24 7.40 -5.56
C ALA A 17 -8.12 6.45 -5.12
N LEU A 18 -8.44 5.42 -4.34
CA LEU A 18 -7.52 4.38 -3.90
C LEU A 18 -6.86 3.65 -5.09
N VAL A 19 -7.67 3.25 -6.09
CA VAL A 19 -7.18 2.57 -7.30
C VAL A 19 -6.26 3.49 -8.10
N VAL A 20 -6.67 4.74 -8.30
CA VAL A 20 -5.88 5.72 -9.07
C VAL A 20 -4.53 5.96 -8.41
N VAL A 21 -4.50 6.14 -7.08
CA VAL A 21 -3.25 6.27 -6.32
C VAL A 21 -2.37 5.04 -6.49
N ALA A 22 -2.92 3.85 -6.25
CA ALA A 22 -2.14 2.60 -6.32
C ALA A 22 -1.50 2.40 -7.70
N ARG A 23 -2.25 2.66 -8.78
CA ARG A 23 -1.77 2.50 -10.17
C ARG A 23 -0.84 3.61 -10.64
N ALA A 24 -0.87 4.78 -10.01
CA ALA A 24 0.02 5.89 -10.34
C ALA A 24 1.42 5.73 -9.72
N LEU A 25 1.56 4.87 -8.71
CA LEU A 25 2.82 4.62 -8.02
C LEU A 25 3.63 3.50 -8.70
N PRO A 26 4.96 3.61 -8.76
CA PRO A 26 5.83 2.46 -8.99
C PRO A 26 5.50 1.33 -8.01
N LYS A 27 5.57 0.07 -8.48
CA LYS A 27 5.18 -1.14 -7.72
C LYS A 27 5.67 -1.14 -6.26
N ARG A 28 6.96 -0.85 -6.04
CA ARG A 28 7.57 -0.81 -4.70
C ARG A 28 6.94 0.25 -3.80
N TYR A 29 6.57 1.41 -4.35
CA TYR A 29 5.93 2.48 -3.58
C TYR A 29 4.46 2.18 -3.29
N ALA A 30 3.74 1.52 -4.20
CA ALA A 30 2.39 1.03 -3.91
C ALA A 30 2.39 0.03 -2.75
N ILE A 31 3.32 -0.94 -2.76
CA ILE A 31 3.48 -1.93 -1.69
C ILE A 31 3.90 -1.24 -0.38
N ALA A 32 4.88 -0.33 -0.40
CA ALA A 32 5.35 0.39 0.79
C ALA A 32 4.24 1.24 1.42
N TRP A 33 3.42 1.90 0.61
CA TRP A 33 2.27 2.67 1.08
C TRP A 33 1.19 1.78 1.71
N ALA A 34 0.89 0.64 1.12
CA ALA A 34 -0.05 -0.32 1.73
C ALA A 34 0.48 -0.83 3.08
N CYS A 35 1.77 -1.14 3.18
CA CYS A 35 2.42 -1.47 4.46
C CYS A 35 2.29 -0.35 5.50
N ASP A 36 2.48 0.91 5.11
CA ASP A 36 2.34 2.05 6.01
C ASP A 36 0.88 2.22 6.50
N CYS A 37 -0.09 2.07 5.61
CA CYS A 37 -1.51 2.09 5.96
C CYS A 37 -1.88 0.96 6.95
N PHE A 38 -1.34 -0.25 6.76
CA PHE A 38 -1.53 -1.37 7.69
C PHE A 38 -0.94 -1.07 9.07
N LYS A 39 0.25 -0.46 9.14
CA LYS A 39 0.86 -0.07 10.43
C LYS A 39 -0.01 0.92 11.19
N THR A 40 -0.54 1.94 10.50
CA THR A 40 -1.45 2.91 11.13
C THR A 40 -2.73 2.23 11.64
N ALA A 41 -3.30 1.31 10.86
CA ALA A 41 -4.48 0.55 11.28
C ALA A 41 -4.20 -0.35 12.50
N LEU A 42 -3.03 -1.00 12.53
CA LEU A 42 -2.55 -1.83 13.64
C LEU A 42 -2.36 -1.04 14.95
N ALA A 43 -1.81 0.17 14.86
CA ALA A 43 -1.57 1.02 16.03
C ALA A 43 -2.87 1.51 16.70
N GLY A 44 -3.99 1.51 15.98
CA GLY A 44 -5.30 1.91 16.49
C GLY A 44 -6.13 0.78 17.12
N GLU A 45 -5.54 -0.38 17.42
CA GLU A 45 -6.19 -1.57 18.00
C GLU A 45 -7.48 -2.01 17.27
N ARG A 46 -7.57 -1.76 15.96
CA ARG A 46 -8.63 -2.33 15.10
C ARG A 46 -8.48 -3.86 15.10
N ALA A 47 -9.55 -4.58 14.73
CA ALA A 47 -9.59 -6.04 14.61
C ALA A 47 -8.59 -6.60 13.56
N VAL A 48 -7.30 -6.55 13.90
CA VAL A 48 -6.18 -6.99 13.08
C VAL A 48 -5.67 -8.30 13.66
N THR A 49 -5.63 -9.31 12.79
CA THR A 49 -5.30 -10.69 13.15
C THR A 49 -3.79 -10.93 13.08
N ASP A 50 -3.36 -12.09 13.55
CA ASP A 50 -1.94 -12.48 13.42
C ASP A 50 -1.56 -12.76 11.95
N ILE A 51 -2.52 -13.14 11.11
CA ILE A 51 -2.34 -13.28 9.66
C ILE A 51 -2.02 -11.93 9.03
N ASP A 52 -2.69 -10.85 9.47
CA ASP A 52 -2.39 -9.50 8.98
C ASP A 52 -0.99 -9.02 9.39
N ARG A 53 -0.58 -9.32 10.63
CA ARG A 53 0.79 -9.02 11.10
C ARG A 53 1.84 -9.79 10.32
N ALA A 54 1.62 -11.08 10.08
CA ALA A 54 2.53 -11.92 9.30
C ALA A 54 2.63 -11.46 7.84
N GLY A 55 1.50 -11.15 7.20
CA GLY A 55 1.47 -10.65 5.83
C GLY A 55 2.20 -9.30 5.68
N LEU A 56 2.00 -8.38 6.64
CA LEU A 56 2.75 -7.13 6.70
C LEU A 56 4.26 -7.38 6.85
N ALA A 57 4.67 -8.27 7.74
CA ALA A 57 6.08 -8.58 7.96
C ALA A 57 6.76 -9.11 6.69
N LEU A 58 6.10 -10.03 5.97
CA LEU A 58 6.60 -10.59 4.71
C LEU A 58 6.70 -9.54 3.60
N ALA A 59 5.70 -8.67 3.47
CA ALA A 59 5.75 -7.57 2.49
C ALA A 59 6.89 -6.59 2.81
N GLN A 60 7.11 -6.26 4.09
CA GLN A 60 8.23 -5.42 4.52
C GLN A 60 9.60 -6.08 4.31
N GLN A 61 9.70 -7.39 4.53
CA GLN A 61 10.91 -8.16 4.28
C GLN A 61 11.28 -8.08 2.79
N TRP A 62 10.32 -8.30 1.88
CA TRP A 62 10.56 -8.16 0.45
C TRP A 62 10.92 -6.71 0.05
N LEU A 63 10.27 -5.70 0.62
CA LEU A 63 10.62 -4.29 0.36
C LEU A 63 12.06 -3.96 0.77
N THR A 64 12.57 -4.60 1.82
CA THR A 64 13.93 -4.42 2.34
C THR A 64 14.94 -5.17 1.47
N ASP A 65 14.63 -6.43 1.15
CA ASP A 65 15.48 -7.32 0.37
C ASP A 65 14.63 -8.10 -0.67
N PRO A 66 14.49 -7.59 -1.92
CA PRO A 66 13.55 -8.12 -2.90
C PRO A 66 14.09 -9.35 -3.65
N THR A 67 14.63 -10.32 -2.92
CA THR A 67 15.10 -11.60 -3.49
C THR A 67 13.94 -12.49 -3.93
N GLU A 68 14.21 -13.42 -4.84
CA GLU A 68 13.23 -14.42 -5.28
C GLU A 68 12.75 -15.31 -4.12
N GLU A 69 13.60 -15.55 -3.12
CA GLU A 69 13.25 -16.28 -1.90
C GLU A 69 12.22 -15.52 -1.08
N ASN A 70 12.48 -14.25 -0.74
CA ASN A 70 11.55 -13.42 0.04
C ASN A 70 10.23 -13.21 -0.72
N ARG A 71 10.29 -13.04 -2.04
CA ARG A 71 9.11 -12.94 -2.89
C ARG A 71 8.26 -14.20 -2.82
N ARG A 72 8.86 -15.38 -2.95
CA ARG A 72 8.14 -16.66 -2.87
C ARG A 72 7.57 -16.91 -1.50
N ALA A 73 8.31 -16.59 -0.43
CA ALA A 73 7.79 -16.71 0.93
C ALA A 73 6.50 -15.89 1.12
N ALA A 74 6.44 -14.68 0.55
CA ALA A 74 5.25 -13.84 0.58
C ALA A 74 4.07 -14.43 -0.22
N LEU A 75 4.34 -14.97 -1.42
CA LEU A 75 3.30 -15.58 -2.26
C LEU A 75 2.78 -16.90 -1.66
N GLU A 76 3.66 -17.78 -1.20
CA GLU A 76 3.28 -19.04 -0.54
C GLU A 76 2.45 -18.79 0.73
N PHE A 77 2.76 -17.73 1.48
CA PHE A 77 1.95 -17.32 2.62
C PHE A 77 0.53 -16.93 2.18
N ALA A 78 0.41 -16.11 1.14
CA ALA A 78 -0.90 -15.70 0.62
C ALA A 78 -1.72 -16.89 0.10
N GLU A 79 -1.07 -17.85 -0.57
CA GLU A 79 -1.70 -19.07 -1.08
C GLU A 79 -2.15 -20.01 0.04
N ARG A 80 -1.37 -20.15 1.12
CA ARG A 80 -1.75 -20.95 2.31
C ARG A 80 -2.99 -20.41 3.03
N ASP A 81 -3.19 -19.11 3.00
CA ASP A 81 -4.39 -18.44 3.51
C ASP A 81 -5.50 -18.36 2.45
N GLU A 82 -5.31 -18.94 1.27
CA GLU A 82 -6.24 -18.91 0.14
C GLU A 82 -6.69 -17.49 -0.26
N PHE A 83 -5.82 -16.50 -0.05
CA PHE A 83 -6.12 -15.08 -0.27
C PHE A 83 -7.37 -14.60 0.52
N ALA A 84 -7.64 -15.17 1.69
CA ALA A 84 -8.84 -14.89 2.47
C ALA A 84 -8.73 -13.61 3.33
N SER A 85 -7.52 -13.16 3.64
CA SER A 85 -7.27 -12.03 4.56
C SER A 85 -6.62 -10.80 3.92
N PRO A 86 -6.79 -9.60 4.53
CA PRO A 86 -6.02 -8.41 4.16
C PRO A 86 -4.51 -8.67 4.18
N GLY A 87 -4.01 -9.36 5.21
CA GLY A 87 -2.61 -9.78 5.31
C GLY A 87 -2.13 -10.61 4.13
N ALA A 88 -2.91 -11.61 3.72
CA ALA A 88 -2.59 -12.44 2.56
C ALA A 88 -2.52 -11.62 1.28
N TRP A 89 -3.46 -10.69 1.05
CA TRP A 89 -3.40 -9.80 -0.12
C TRP A 89 -2.23 -8.82 -0.09
N LEU A 90 -1.82 -8.34 1.10
CA LEU A 90 -0.63 -7.51 1.25
C LEU A 90 0.65 -8.30 0.93
N ALA A 91 0.74 -9.54 1.41
CA ALA A 91 1.85 -10.44 1.07
C ALA A 91 1.86 -10.79 -0.42
N ALA A 92 0.69 -11.06 -1.02
CA ALA A 92 0.55 -11.31 -2.46
C ALA A 92 1.02 -10.11 -3.30
N SER A 93 0.73 -8.88 -2.85
CA SER A 93 1.23 -7.66 -3.51
C SER A 93 2.75 -7.65 -3.62
N ALA A 94 3.46 -8.06 -2.57
CA ALA A 94 4.92 -8.25 -2.62
C ALA A 94 5.32 -9.48 -3.46
N GLY A 95 4.57 -10.58 -3.32
CA GLY A 95 4.76 -11.83 -4.06
C GLY A 95 4.69 -11.67 -5.58
N TRP A 96 3.90 -10.71 -6.07
CA TRP A 96 3.77 -10.34 -7.48
C TRP A 96 4.60 -9.12 -7.90
N GLY A 97 5.41 -8.56 -6.99
CA GLY A 97 6.24 -7.38 -7.24
C GLY A 97 7.32 -7.55 -8.32
N GLY A 98 7.61 -8.78 -8.72
CA GLY A 98 8.56 -9.17 -9.76
C GLY A 98 8.68 -10.70 -9.86
N GLY A 99 9.82 -11.20 -10.37
CA GLY A 99 10.10 -12.63 -10.42
C GLY A 99 9.19 -13.40 -11.39
N SER A 100 8.87 -14.65 -11.06
CA SER A 100 8.05 -15.53 -11.90
C SER A 100 6.77 -16.00 -11.19
N LEU A 101 5.65 -15.97 -11.93
CA LEU A 101 4.39 -16.64 -11.60
C LEU A 101 4.46 -18.16 -11.81
N ALA A 102 5.38 -18.64 -12.64
CA ALA A 102 5.50 -20.07 -12.91
C ALA A 102 6.07 -20.81 -11.68
N PRO A 103 5.68 -22.10 -11.49
CA PRO A 103 6.28 -22.95 -10.48
C PRO A 103 7.80 -23.09 -10.65
N ARG A 104 8.49 -23.55 -9.59
CA ARG A 104 9.93 -23.81 -9.66
C ARG A 104 10.25 -24.82 -10.76
N GLY A 105 11.30 -24.54 -11.54
CA GLY A 105 11.77 -25.42 -12.61
C GLY A 105 11.10 -25.22 -13.96
N TYR A 106 10.14 -24.30 -14.06
CA TYR A 106 9.54 -23.88 -15.33
C TYR A 106 10.08 -22.52 -15.79
N ASP A 107 9.88 -22.22 -17.07
CA ASP A 107 10.27 -20.95 -17.66
C ASP A 107 9.63 -19.77 -16.92
N PRO A 108 10.40 -18.69 -16.65
CA PRO A 108 9.87 -17.52 -15.96
C PRO A 108 8.69 -16.88 -16.68
N ILE A 109 7.59 -16.67 -15.95
CA ILE A 109 6.44 -15.88 -16.41
C ILE A 109 6.36 -14.63 -15.55
N GLU A 110 6.73 -13.48 -16.10
CA GLU A 110 6.67 -12.23 -15.36
C GLU A 110 5.23 -11.86 -14.97
N PRO A 111 4.99 -11.42 -13.72
CA PRO A 111 3.68 -10.90 -13.34
C PRO A 111 3.30 -9.67 -14.17
N PRO A 112 2.01 -9.54 -14.57
CA PRO A 112 1.51 -8.31 -15.17
C PRO A 112 1.85 -7.08 -14.33
N GLU A 113 2.20 -5.97 -14.98
CA GLU A 113 2.75 -4.80 -14.30
C GLU A 113 1.82 -4.21 -13.22
N HIS A 114 0.51 -4.32 -13.43
CA HIS A 114 -0.51 -3.79 -12.54
C HIS A 114 -0.84 -4.67 -11.33
N LEU A 115 -0.42 -5.94 -11.34
CA LEU A 115 -0.88 -6.93 -10.37
C LEU A 115 -0.50 -6.58 -8.91
N PRO A 116 0.71 -6.06 -8.61
CA PRO A 116 1.03 -5.59 -7.25
C PRO A 116 0.11 -4.50 -6.75
N ALA A 117 -0.22 -3.53 -7.61
CA ALA A 117 -1.09 -2.42 -7.25
C ALA A 117 -2.53 -2.90 -6.98
N GLU A 118 -3.04 -3.83 -7.77
CA GLU A 118 -4.36 -4.43 -7.56
C GLU A 118 -4.43 -5.22 -6.25
N ALA A 119 -3.40 -6.01 -5.95
CA ALA A 119 -3.31 -6.75 -4.70
C ALA A 119 -3.22 -5.82 -3.47
N ALA A 120 -2.47 -4.72 -3.57
CA ALA A 120 -2.42 -3.70 -2.53
C ALA A 120 -3.80 -3.05 -2.30
N VAL A 121 -4.53 -2.74 -3.37
CA VAL A 121 -5.90 -2.22 -3.29
C VAL A 121 -6.84 -3.23 -2.63
N ALA A 122 -6.77 -4.50 -3.00
CA ALA A 122 -7.57 -5.57 -2.39
C ALA A 122 -7.29 -5.66 -0.88
N ALA A 123 -6.01 -5.65 -0.48
CA ALA A 123 -5.60 -5.66 0.92
C ALA A 123 -6.22 -4.49 1.70
N LEU A 124 -6.11 -3.26 1.18
CA LEU A 124 -6.63 -2.06 1.85
C LEU A 124 -8.16 -2.02 1.89
N ARG A 125 -8.85 -2.49 0.84
CA ARG A 125 -10.32 -2.60 0.84
C ARG A 125 -10.81 -3.62 1.86
N LEU A 126 -10.19 -4.80 1.93
CA LEU A 126 -10.55 -5.82 2.92
C LEU A 126 -10.26 -5.35 4.34
N LEU A 127 -9.15 -4.63 4.55
CA LEU A 127 -8.83 -4.02 5.84
C LEU A 127 -9.88 -2.96 6.23
N ALA A 128 -10.25 -2.08 5.31
CA ALA A 128 -11.29 -1.07 5.53
C ALA A 128 -12.66 -1.67 5.83
N ALA A 129 -13.00 -2.82 5.22
CA ALA A 129 -14.28 -3.50 5.43
C ALA A 129 -14.48 -3.98 6.88
N ARG A 130 -13.42 -4.02 7.70
CA ARG A 130 -13.49 -4.31 9.14
C ARG A 130 -13.73 -3.07 10.01
N SER A 131 -13.77 -1.88 9.42
CA SER A 131 -14.14 -0.64 10.09
C SER A 131 -15.65 -0.43 10.01
N ALA A 132 -16.25 0.13 11.06
CA ALA A 132 -17.65 0.59 11.04
C ALA A 132 -17.88 1.72 10.03
N ASP A 133 -16.82 2.47 9.70
CA ASP A 133 -16.83 3.51 8.67
C ASP A 133 -15.81 3.14 7.59
N TYR A 134 -16.32 2.50 6.52
CA TYR A 134 -15.53 2.02 5.39
C TYR A 134 -14.96 3.19 4.57
N GLU A 135 -15.80 4.17 4.22
CA GLU A 135 -15.43 5.29 3.37
C GLU A 135 -14.42 6.22 4.06
N ALA A 136 -14.58 6.48 5.36
CA ALA A 136 -13.59 7.25 6.11
C ALA A 136 -12.23 6.53 6.17
N MET A 137 -12.24 5.19 6.29
CA MET A 137 -11.00 4.42 6.32
C MET A 137 -10.28 4.48 4.96
N LEU A 138 -11.00 4.30 3.86
CA LEU A 138 -10.45 4.47 2.50
C LEU A 138 -9.92 5.88 2.27
N THR A 139 -10.67 6.89 2.69
CA THR A 139 -10.25 8.31 2.61
C THR A 139 -8.96 8.54 3.39
N GLY A 140 -8.82 7.93 4.58
CA GLY A 140 -7.60 7.95 5.38
C GLY A 140 -6.40 7.38 4.62
N PHE A 141 -6.55 6.20 3.99
CA PHE A 141 -5.48 5.59 3.20
C PHE A 141 -5.05 6.45 2.01
N VAL A 142 -6.00 7.04 1.28
CA VAL A 142 -5.72 7.95 0.16
C VAL A 142 -5.00 9.21 0.64
N ARG A 143 -5.47 9.84 1.72
CA ARG A 143 -4.81 11.01 2.31
C ARG A 143 -3.39 10.69 2.75
N ARG A 144 -3.18 9.50 3.31
CA ARG A 144 -1.85 9.05 3.70
C ARG A 144 -0.90 8.95 2.50
N ALA A 145 -1.35 8.47 1.35
CA ALA A 145 -0.55 8.45 0.13
C ALA A 145 -0.16 9.87 -0.31
N LEU A 146 -1.13 10.80 -0.25
CA LEU A 146 -0.94 12.20 -0.61
C LEU A 146 0.03 12.93 0.32
N GLU A 147 0.13 12.52 1.59
CA GLU A 147 1.15 13.01 2.54
C GLU A 147 2.55 12.48 2.20
N ILE A 148 2.67 11.19 1.86
CA ILE A 148 3.95 10.54 1.59
C ILE A 148 4.53 10.95 0.23
N PHE A 149 3.70 11.01 -0.81
CA PHE A 149 4.12 11.21 -2.20
C PHE A 149 3.64 12.53 -2.82
N GLY A 150 2.89 13.35 -2.07
CA GLY A 150 2.56 14.69 -2.52
C GLY A 150 3.82 15.53 -2.70
N PRO A 151 3.78 16.58 -3.55
CA PRO A 151 4.87 17.55 -3.57
C PRO A 151 5.08 18.05 -2.15
N ALA A 152 6.31 17.99 -1.66
CA ALA A 152 6.67 18.49 -0.34
C ALA A 152 6.08 19.91 -0.24
N GLY A 153 5.11 20.08 0.67
CA GLY A 153 4.58 21.40 0.95
C GLY A 153 5.79 22.27 1.24
N ARG A 154 5.91 23.41 0.54
CA ARG A 154 6.88 24.44 0.93
C ARG A 154 6.64 24.69 2.41
N SER A 155 7.51 24.14 3.26
CA SER A 155 7.48 24.43 4.68
C SER A 155 7.47 25.94 4.79
N ALA A 156 6.48 26.46 5.48
CA ALA A 156 6.39 27.87 5.81
C ALA A 156 7.55 28.20 6.75
N ASP A 157 8.74 28.37 6.20
CA ASP A 157 9.90 28.91 6.89
C ASP A 157 10.75 29.72 5.90
N ALA A 158 10.11 30.76 5.33
CA ALA A 158 10.84 31.95 4.92
C ALA A 158 10.86 32.90 6.13
N THR A 159 11.68 32.51 7.11
CA THR A 159 12.63 33.40 7.76
C THR A 159 12.13 34.83 7.95
N LYS A 160 11.51 35.03 9.12
CA LYS A 160 11.58 36.27 9.89
C LYS A 160 13.05 36.55 10.26
N ARG A 161 13.90 36.89 9.28
CA ARG A 161 15.22 37.52 9.45
C ARG A 161 15.56 38.32 8.20
N THR A 162 15.17 39.58 8.20
CA THR A 162 15.99 40.72 7.76
C THR A 162 15.20 41.96 8.14
N GLY A 163 15.58 42.52 9.28
CA GLY A 163 14.99 43.72 9.86
C GLY A 163 15.82 44.11 11.06
N ASP A 164 17.12 44.33 10.82
CA ASP A 164 17.98 45.07 11.75
C ASP A 164 18.98 45.93 10.97
N GLY A 165 18.95 47.23 11.28
CA GLY A 165 19.98 48.25 11.03
C GLY A 165 20.17 48.77 9.60
N PRO A 166 20.53 50.05 9.42
CA PRO A 166 21.27 50.89 10.38
C PRO A 166 20.45 51.97 11.09
#